data_AF-A0A2V1AE56-F1
#
_entry.id   AF-A0A2V1AE56-F1
#
_cell.length_a   1.000
_cell.length_b   1.000
_cell.length_c   1.000
_cell.angle_alpha   90.00
_cell.angle_beta   90.00
_cell.angle_gamma   90.00
#
_symmetry.space_group_name_H-M   'P 1'
#
loop_
_entity.id
_entity.type
_entity.pdbx_description
1 polymer ?
#
loop_
_entity_poly.entity_id
_entity_poly.type
_entity_poly.pdbx_seq_one_letter_code
_entity_poly.pdbx_strand_id
1 'polypeptide(L)'
;MSVKNSSNDVSAPEMQGSSASGSPFDDQPDPGFDQRGDLETESDSDSDYAIEPKKEKSRRPNDNAFQQQRLKAINPVITAHWLIPILLGLGVFLLPLGGAMWLASHRVEDFTIDYTQCENLASADYWSPIPDQYTNYNLDYADVPQAQWKLDTNESQPFEDERRVCKIQFHVPHTLKSPLYFFYRLENFSQNHRRYAKSFSEDQIQGTAASLAAIKDGVGENCEPLSQDDSGKKLYPCGLVANSLFNDTFTPTFSGVNGTSDDYVWSRNGISWSTNDGRFKKTKYDPSEIAPPPNWYKMFPEGYNSTNVPDISQWEDFQNWMFTSALQKFNKLYMRNDNEALPEGVYEVSVGLHFPVLPYDGKKKIFISQRSVLGGKNYFLAFSWIAGGACCMVVGILVLVVNIVKPRKPGDERLLSWNREKLEADEKEAAEANRKEAGEAEGEGSTARSENRA
;
A
#
# COMPACT_ATOMS: atom_id res chain seq x y z
N MET A 1 61.62 5.98 -13.69
CA MET A 1 61.33 5.12 -12.52
C MET A 1 59.87 4.75 -12.57
N SER A 2 59.62 3.50 -12.95
CA SER A 2 58.29 2.92 -13.11
C SER A 2 57.82 2.43 -11.74
N VAL A 3 56.68 2.90 -11.25
CA VAL A 3 56.06 2.40 -10.02
C VAL A 3 54.68 1.87 -10.38
N LYS A 4 54.51 0.60 -10.04
CA LYS A 4 53.40 -0.29 -10.37
C LYS A 4 52.11 0.15 -9.68
N ASN A 5 50.99 0.06 -10.42
CA ASN A 5 49.66 -0.03 -9.84
C ASN A 5 49.52 -1.34 -9.07
N SER A 6 49.14 -1.25 -7.79
CA SER A 6 48.65 -2.36 -6.98
C SER A 6 47.21 -2.06 -6.61
N SER A 7 46.28 -2.72 -7.31
CA SER A 7 44.88 -2.80 -6.89
C SER A 7 44.80 -3.78 -5.72
N ASN A 8 44.35 -3.32 -4.55
CA ASN A 8 43.93 -4.19 -3.46
C ASN A 8 42.40 -4.29 -3.51
N ASP A 9 41.91 -5.38 -4.07
CA ASP A 9 40.54 -5.86 -3.85
C ASP A 9 40.42 -6.37 -2.41
N VAL A 10 39.43 -5.86 -1.68
CA VAL A 10 39.01 -6.42 -0.39
C VAL A 10 37.91 -7.44 -0.69
N SER A 11 38.28 -8.71 -0.66
CA SER A 11 37.38 -9.85 -0.82
C SER A 11 36.39 -9.95 0.34
N ALA A 12 35.10 -10.00 0.01
CA ALA A 12 34.03 -10.47 0.89
C ALA A 12 34.11 -12.02 1.01
N PRO A 13 33.73 -12.62 2.16
CA PRO A 13 33.76 -14.07 2.32
C PRO A 13 32.65 -14.76 1.51
N GLU A 14 33.02 -15.79 0.76
CA GLU A 14 32.13 -16.69 0.02
C GLU A 14 31.22 -17.48 0.99
N MET A 15 29.90 -17.34 0.82
CA MET A 15 28.92 -18.29 1.34
C MET A 15 28.69 -19.39 0.30
N GLN A 16 29.08 -20.63 0.64
CA GLN A 16 28.76 -21.83 -0.13
C GLN A 16 27.25 -22.12 -0.03
N GLY A 17 26.53 -21.97 -1.15
CA GLY A 17 25.16 -22.42 -1.32
C GLY A 17 25.14 -23.90 -1.73
N SER A 18 24.61 -24.77 -0.87
CA SER A 18 24.18 -26.12 -1.22
C SER A 18 22.70 -26.07 -1.57
N SER A 19 22.39 -26.30 -2.85
CA SER A 19 21.03 -26.43 -3.38
C SER A 19 20.59 -27.90 -3.31
N ALA A 20 19.58 -28.19 -2.50
CA ALA A 20 18.82 -29.43 -2.56
C ALA A 20 17.32 -29.10 -2.48
N SER A 21 16.72 -28.82 -3.63
CA SER A 21 15.28 -28.71 -3.83
C SER A 21 14.81 -29.97 -4.55
N GLY A 22 14.11 -30.87 -3.85
CA GLY A 22 13.36 -31.96 -4.47
C GLY A 22 11.89 -31.58 -4.59
N SER A 23 11.42 -31.32 -5.81
CA SER A 23 9.98 -31.30 -6.14
C SER A 23 9.48 -32.73 -6.37
N PRO A 24 8.19 -33.03 -6.12
CA PRO A 24 7.66 -34.39 -6.25
C PRO A 24 6.67 -34.49 -7.42
N PHE A 25 7.09 -34.27 -8.66
CA PHE A 25 6.31 -34.65 -9.85
C PHE A 25 7.24 -34.66 -11.06
N ASP A 26 7.49 -35.84 -11.63
CA ASP A 26 7.90 -35.99 -13.02
C ASP A 26 7.20 -37.21 -13.62
N ASP A 27 6.52 -36.94 -14.73
CA ASP A 27 5.70 -37.80 -15.57
C ASP A 27 6.54 -38.48 -16.69
N GLN A 28 5.97 -39.55 -17.24
CA GLN A 28 6.16 -40.18 -18.58
C GLN A 28 6.75 -41.61 -18.61
N PRO A 29 6.46 -42.43 -19.65
CA PRO A 29 5.23 -42.53 -20.45
C PRO A 29 4.76 -44.00 -20.68
N ASP A 30 3.48 -44.16 -21.07
CA ASP A 30 2.92 -45.37 -21.67
C ASP A 30 3.49 -45.65 -23.08
N PRO A 31 3.56 -46.93 -23.51
CA PRO A 31 3.38 -47.25 -24.92
C PRO A 31 2.20 -48.22 -25.15
N GLY A 32 1.44 -47.90 -26.19
CA GLY A 32 0.29 -48.64 -26.66
C GLY A 32 0.61 -49.84 -27.58
N PHE A 33 -0.50 -50.55 -27.82
CA PHE A 33 -0.78 -51.64 -28.76
C PHE A 33 -0.22 -51.44 -30.19
N ASP A 34 0.39 -52.47 -30.82
CA ASP A 34 -0.19 -53.18 -32.01
C ASP A 34 0.66 -54.38 -32.53
N GLN A 35 -0.09 -55.36 -33.04
CA GLN A 35 0.12 -56.40 -34.08
C GLN A 35 1.44 -57.12 -34.44
N ARG A 36 1.29 -58.47 -34.41
CA ARG A 36 1.59 -59.53 -35.42
C ARG A 36 2.99 -59.67 -36.04
N GLY A 37 3.52 -60.87 -35.84
CA GLY A 37 4.10 -61.73 -36.89
C GLY A 37 5.60 -61.62 -37.08
N ASP A 38 6.34 -62.64 -36.64
CA ASP A 38 7.10 -63.50 -37.57
C ASP A 38 7.72 -64.68 -36.81
N LEU A 39 7.63 -65.86 -37.45
CA LEU A 39 8.31 -67.08 -37.07
C LEU A 39 9.82 -66.92 -37.31
N GLU A 40 10.66 -67.49 -36.43
CA GLU A 40 11.65 -68.52 -36.81
C GLU A 40 12.42 -69.09 -35.59
N THR A 41 12.25 -70.40 -35.43
CA THR A 41 13.21 -71.48 -35.09
C THR A 41 14.19 -71.40 -33.90
N GLU A 42 13.94 -72.31 -32.94
CA GLU A 42 14.83 -73.26 -32.24
C GLU A 42 16.20 -72.81 -31.71
N SER A 43 16.38 -72.90 -30.38
CA SER A 43 17.46 -73.71 -29.77
C SER A 43 17.30 -73.79 -28.24
N ASP A 44 17.43 -75.02 -27.74
CA ASP A 44 17.35 -75.42 -26.33
C ASP A 44 18.31 -74.65 -25.41
N SER A 45 17.80 -74.16 -24.27
CA SER A 45 18.54 -74.20 -23.02
C SER A 45 17.60 -74.15 -21.81
N ASP A 46 17.59 -75.24 -21.06
CA ASP A 46 17.04 -75.35 -19.70
C ASP A 46 17.57 -74.18 -18.84
N SER A 47 16.67 -73.31 -18.38
CA SER A 47 16.94 -72.45 -17.23
C SER A 47 15.68 -72.30 -16.39
N ASP A 48 15.78 -72.84 -15.18
CA ASP A 48 14.92 -72.72 -14.00
C ASP A 48 13.64 -71.88 -14.13
N TYR A 49 12.49 -72.54 -13.99
CA TYR A 49 11.22 -71.90 -13.66
C TYR A 49 11.30 -71.26 -12.27
N ALA A 50 11.85 -70.05 -12.18
CA ALA A 50 11.65 -69.18 -11.04
C ALA A 50 10.17 -68.75 -11.04
N ILE A 51 9.40 -69.32 -10.11
CA ILE A 51 8.03 -68.89 -9.81
C ILE A 51 8.10 -67.43 -9.36
N GLU A 52 7.72 -66.48 -10.23
CA GLU A 52 7.49 -65.10 -9.82
C GLU A 52 6.44 -65.08 -8.70
N PRO A 53 6.76 -64.61 -7.49
CA PRO A 53 5.80 -64.60 -6.40
C PRO A 53 4.66 -63.66 -6.78
N LYS A 54 3.43 -64.20 -6.85
CA LYS A 54 2.20 -63.40 -6.98
C LYS A 54 2.22 -62.31 -5.90
N LYS A 55 2.32 -61.03 -6.30
CA LYS A 55 2.09 -59.90 -5.40
C LYS A 55 0.72 -60.07 -4.75
N GLU A 56 0.71 -60.42 -3.46
CA GLU A 56 -0.53 -60.45 -2.67
C GLU A 56 -1.18 -59.06 -2.75
N LYS A 57 -2.45 -59.02 -3.17
CA LYS A 57 -3.25 -57.80 -3.19
C LYS A 57 -3.60 -57.40 -1.76
N SER A 58 -2.64 -56.77 -1.07
CA SER A 58 -2.85 -56.19 0.25
C SER A 58 -3.66 -54.90 0.12
N ARG A 59 -4.71 -54.76 0.94
CA ARG A 59 -5.46 -53.50 1.11
C ARG A 59 -4.85 -52.60 2.18
N ARG A 60 -3.67 -52.95 2.70
CA ARG A 60 -2.99 -52.15 3.70
C ARG A 60 -2.54 -50.83 3.05
N PRO A 61 -2.89 -49.67 3.64
CA PRO A 61 -2.38 -48.38 3.17
C PRO A 61 -0.84 -48.37 3.17
N ASN A 62 -0.23 -47.61 2.27
CA ASN A 62 1.22 -47.56 2.20
C ASN A 62 1.79 -46.93 3.49
N ASP A 63 2.89 -47.50 3.98
CA ASP A 63 3.54 -47.06 5.23
C ASP A 63 4.48 -45.89 4.98
N ASN A 64 3.92 -44.79 4.47
CA ASN A 64 4.67 -43.57 4.16
C ASN A 64 4.32 -42.48 5.19
N ALA A 65 5.31 -41.67 5.58
CA ALA A 65 5.15 -40.61 6.58
C ALA A 65 3.99 -39.64 6.27
N PHE A 66 3.72 -39.39 4.98
CA PHE A 66 2.57 -38.59 4.53
C PHE A 66 1.23 -39.29 4.81
N GLN A 67 1.06 -40.53 4.35
CA GLN A 67 -0.19 -41.29 4.51
C GLN A 67 -0.48 -41.66 5.96
N GLN A 68 0.57 -41.85 6.76
CA GLN A 68 0.48 -42.19 8.18
C GLN A 68 0.44 -40.96 9.09
N GLN A 69 0.41 -39.74 8.53
CA GLN A 69 0.41 -38.47 9.28
C GLN A 69 1.58 -38.32 10.26
N ARG A 70 2.74 -38.89 9.91
CA ARG A 70 4.01 -38.81 10.67
C ARG A 70 5.01 -37.91 9.98
N LEU A 71 4.53 -36.85 9.36
CA LEU A 71 5.39 -35.81 8.78
C LEU A 71 6.23 -35.18 9.90
N LYS A 72 7.47 -34.80 9.55
CA LYS A 72 8.33 -34.05 10.48
C LYS A 72 7.64 -32.73 10.81
N ALA A 73 7.22 -32.60 12.06
CA ALA A 73 6.49 -31.43 12.57
C ALA A 73 7.18 -30.87 13.81
N ILE A 74 7.04 -29.56 14.02
CA ILE A 74 7.43 -28.86 15.24
C ILE A 74 6.13 -28.39 15.89
N ASN A 75 5.91 -28.78 17.14
CA ASN A 75 4.75 -28.37 17.92
C ASN A 75 5.20 -27.33 18.97
N PRO A 76 5.18 -26.03 18.67
CA PRO A 76 5.65 -25.01 19.60
C PRO A 76 4.69 -24.91 20.79
N VAL A 77 5.12 -25.40 21.94
CA VAL A 77 4.41 -25.19 23.20
C VAL A 77 4.83 -23.85 23.77
N ILE A 78 3.90 -22.89 23.80
CA ILE A 78 4.16 -21.54 24.31
C ILE A 78 4.27 -21.60 25.84
N THR A 79 5.50 -21.55 26.35
CA THR A 79 5.76 -21.44 27.78
C THR A 79 6.13 -20.00 28.16
N ALA A 80 5.93 -19.63 29.44
CA ALA A 80 6.28 -18.29 29.93
C ALA A 80 7.75 -17.94 29.69
N HIS A 81 8.65 -18.93 29.75
CA HIS A 81 10.08 -18.76 29.47
C HIS A 81 10.37 -18.24 28.05
N TRP A 82 9.56 -18.62 27.06
CA TRP A 82 9.68 -18.12 25.68
C TRP A 82 8.83 -16.87 25.43
N LEU A 83 7.60 -16.86 25.94
CA LEU A 83 6.65 -15.78 25.69
C LEU A 83 7.11 -14.43 26.23
N ILE A 84 7.61 -14.39 27.48
CA ILE A 84 8.04 -13.16 28.14
C ILE A 84 9.18 -12.47 27.38
N PRO A 85 10.33 -13.13 27.08
CA PRO A 85 11.42 -12.46 26.36
C PRO A 85 11.02 -12.08 24.93
N ILE A 86 10.15 -12.85 24.25
CA ILE A 86 9.64 -12.47 22.93
C ILE A 86 8.82 -11.17 23.03
N LEU A 87 7.88 -11.07 23.97
CA LEU A 87 7.04 -9.89 24.13
C LEU A 87 7.87 -8.65 24.54
N LEU A 88 8.76 -8.79 25.51
CA LEU A 88 9.62 -7.69 25.94
C LEU A 88 10.61 -7.29 24.84
N GLY A 89 11.20 -8.26 24.15
CA GLY A 89 12.11 -8.02 23.02
C GLY A 89 11.43 -7.30 21.86
N LEU A 90 10.20 -7.70 21.51
CA LEU A 90 9.38 -6.99 20.52
C LEU A 90 9.10 -5.56 20.97
N GLY A 91 8.73 -5.34 22.24
CA GLY A 91 8.52 -3.99 22.78
C GLY A 91 9.76 -3.09 22.67
N VAL A 92 10.93 -3.61 23.07
CA VAL A 92 12.23 -2.92 22.99
C VAL A 92 12.63 -2.61 21.56
N PHE A 93 12.19 -3.40 20.58
CA PHE A 93 12.45 -3.13 19.16
C PHE A 93 11.43 -2.16 18.55
N LEU A 94 10.14 -2.37 18.78
CA LEU A 94 9.05 -1.62 18.14
C LEU A 94 8.98 -0.17 18.63
N LEU A 95 9.26 0.09 19.92
CA LEU A 95 9.17 1.45 20.48
C LEU A 95 10.22 2.42 19.90
N PRO A 96 11.54 2.10 19.89
CA PRO A 96 12.53 2.98 19.27
C PRO A 96 12.30 3.15 17.77
N LEU A 97 11.90 2.07 17.07
CA LEU A 97 11.59 2.14 15.65
C LEU A 97 10.39 3.06 15.39
N GLY A 98 9.30 2.92 16.14
CA GLY A 98 8.17 3.82 16.08
C GLY A 98 8.53 5.28 16.40
N GLY A 99 9.40 5.51 17.38
CA GLY A 99 9.95 6.84 17.69
C GLY A 99 10.79 7.43 16.55
N ALA A 100 11.64 6.62 15.90
CA ALA A 100 12.42 7.04 14.74
C ALA A 100 11.51 7.39 13.55
N MET A 101 10.45 6.61 13.33
CA MET A 101 9.44 6.89 12.30
C MET A 101 8.66 8.17 12.59
N TRP A 102 8.30 8.41 13.85
CA TRP A 102 7.66 9.65 14.27
C TRP A 102 8.57 10.84 13.98
N LEU A 103 9.85 10.78 14.35
CA LEU A 103 10.81 11.85 14.11
C LEU A 103 11.00 12.11 12.60
N ALA A 104 11.10 11.06 11.79
CA ALA A 104 11.20 11.18 10.34
C ALA A 104 9.98 11.87 9.73
N SER A 105 8.77 11.55 10.20
CA SER A 105 7.54 12.20 9.75
C SER A 105 7.37 13.60 10.33
N HIS A 106 7.86 13.89 11.54
CA HIS A 106 7.66 15.17 12.20
C HIS A 106 8.47 16.29 11.53
N ARG A 107 9.65 15.96 11.03
CA ARG A 107 10.53 16.86 10.27
C ARG A 107 10.03 17.19 8.87
N VAL A 108 8.96 16.55 8.39
CA VAL A 108 8.40 16.88 7.08
C VAL A 108 7.58 18.15 7.23
N GLU A 109 7.93 19.15 6.43
CA GLU A 109 7.19 20.39 6.31
C GLU A 109 6.31 20.34 5.07
N ASP A 110 5.05 20.73 5.24
CA ASP A 110 4.08 20.83 4.16
C ASP A 110 3.09 21.97 4.39
N PHE A 111 2.47 22.42 3.30
CA PHE A 111 1.35 23.34 3.38
C PHE A 111 0.37 23.12 2.22
N THR A 112 -0.87 23.51 2.46
CA THR A 112 -1.98 23.37 1.52
C THR A 112 -2.71 24.70 1.37
N ILE A 113 -3.04 25.07 0.13
CA ILE A 113 -3.88 26.23 -0.19
C ILE A 113 -5.04 25.76 -1.06
N ASP A 114 -6.26 25.87 -0.53
CA ASP A 114 -7.51 25.54 -1.21
C ASP A 114 -7.97 26.73 -2.04
N TYR A 115 -7.94 26.56 -3.36
CA TYR A 115 -8.32 27.59 -4.32
C TYR A 115 -9.67 27.29 -5.00
N THR A 116 -10.45 26.34 -4.44
CA THR A 116 -11.75 25.92 -4.96
C THR A 116 -12.73 27.07 -5.14
N GLN A 117 -12.72 28.03 -4.20
CA GLN A 117 -13.65 29.15 -4.17
C GLN A 117 -13.05 30.46 -4.71
N CYS A 118 -11.87 30.41 -5.34
CA CYS A 118 -11.18 31.61 -5.81
C CYS A 118 -12.04 32.41 -6.80
N GLU A 119 -12.74 31.72 -7.71
CA GLU A 119 -13.63 32.38 -8.68
C GLU A 119 -14.79 33.14 -8.03
N ASN A 120 -15.29 32.65 -6.90
CA ASN A 120 -16.47 33.21 -6.23
C ASN A 120 -16.14 34.25 -5.16
N LEU A 121 -14.98 34.11 -4.49
CA LEU A 121 -14.63 34.89 -3.31
C LEU A 121 -13.48 35.88 -3.54
N ALA A 122 -12.61 35.66 -4.53
CA ALA A 122 -11.49 36.56 -4.77
C ALA A 122 -11.95 37.82 -5.53
N SER A 123 -11.39 38.97 -5.15
CA SER A 123 -11.60 40.21 -5.90
C SER A 123 -10.79 40.22 -7.20
N ALA A 124 -11.34 40.83 -8.25
CA ALA A 124 -10.62 41.10 -9.49
C ALA A 124 -9.76 42.37 -9.41
N ASP A 125 -10.04 43.27 -8.47
CA ASP A 125 -9.41 44.58 -8.39
C ASP A 125 -8.19 44.58 -7.48
N TYR A 126 -8.30 43.92 -6.31
CA TYR A 126 -7.28 43.95 -5.25
C TYR A 126 -6.96 42.57 -4.69
N TRP A 127 -5.82 42.47 -3.99
CA TRP A 127 -5.43 41.28 -3.25
C TRP A 127 -6.30 41.12 -2.01
N SER A 128 -7.09 40.06 -1.99
CA SER A 128 -7.99 39.75 -0.88
C SER A 128 -7.42 38.60 -0.03
N PRO A 129 -7.58 38.63 1.30
CA PRO A 129 -7.07 37.58 2.16
C PRO A 129 -7.83 36.27 1.92
N ILE A 130 -7.09 35.14 1.93
CA ILE A 130 -7.65 33.80 1.86
C ILE A 130 -8.10 33.40 3.28
N PRO A 131 -9.39 33.10 3.52
CA PRO A 131 -9.86 32.67 4.84
C PRO A 131 -9.10 31.45 5.37
N ASP A 132 -8.81 31.43 6.68
CA ASP A 132 -7.93 30.42 7.32
C ASP A 132 -8.41 28.97 7.13
N GLN A 133 -9.70 28.75 6.90
CA GLN A 133 -10.26 27.43 6.60
C GLN A 133 -9.76 26.83 5.27
N TYR A 134 -9.22 27.65 4.38
CA TYR A 134 -8.70 27.25 3.07
C TYR A 134 -7.18 27.07 3.07
N THR A 135 -6.49 27.46 4.15
CA THR A 135 -5.05 27.28 4.28
C THR A 135 -4.73 26.30 5.40
N ASN A 136 -3.67 25.53 5.22
CA ASN A 136 -3.16 24.65 6.27
C ASN A 136 -1.64 24.62 6.16
N TYR A 137 -0.96 25.08 7.19
CA TYR A 137 0.50 25.14 7.25
C TYR A 137 0.99 24.22 8.36
N ASN A 138 1.83 23.24 8.01
CA ASN A 138 2.54 22.38 8.96
C ASN A 138 4.04 22.65 8.88
N LEU A 139 4.40 23.94 9.03
CA LEU A 139 5.76 24.46 9.01
C LEU A 139 6.24 24.65 10.45
N ASP A 140 7.52 24.38 10.72
CA ASP A 140 8.06 24.47 12.07
C ASP A 140 8.09 25.93 12.56
N TYR A 141 7.51 26.20 13.73
CA TYR A 141 7.68 27.43 14.53
C TYR A 141 7.53 28.78 13.80
N ALA A 142 6.57 28.89 12.89
CA ALA A 142 6.26 30.16 12.23
C ALA A 142 4.78 30.53 12.34
N ASP A 143 4.53 31.76 12.81
CA ASP A 143 3.27 32.43 12.52
C ASP A 143 3.31 32.84 11.04
N VAL A 144 2.52 32.17 10.20
CA VAL A 144 2.53 32.38 8.76
C VAL A 144 1.51 33.47 8.44
N PRO A 145 1.94 34.61 7.86
CA PRO A 145 0.99 35.64 7.45
C PRO A 145 -0.04 35.08 6.48
N GLN A 146 -1.26 35.58 6.59
CA GLN A 146 -2.39 35.10 5.80
C GLN A 146 -2.10 35.24 4.30
N ALA A 147 -2.21 34.12 3.58
CA ALA A 147 -2.10 34.12 2.12
C ALA A 147 -3.19 34.98 1.48
N GLN A 148 -2.91 35.50 0.30
CA GLN A 148 -3.80 36.37 -0.45
C GLN A 148 -4.08 35.79 -1.83
N TRP A 149 -5.25 36.08 -2.36
CA TRP A 149 -5.61 35.73 -3.73
C TRP A 149 -6.19 36.93 -4.48
N LYS A 150 -6.07 36.88 -5.80
CA LYS A 150 -6.67 37.84 -6.72
C LYS A 150 -7.14 37.08 -7.95
N LEU A 151 -8.36 37.41 -8.40
CA LEU A 151 -8.87 36.88 -9.65
C LEU A 151 -8.32 37.72 -10.80
N ASP A 152 -7.79 37.05 -11.81
CA ASP A 152 -7.29 37.65 -13.03
C ASP A 152 -7.92 36.96 -14.25
N THR A 153 -7.78 37.59 -15.42
CA THR A 153 -8.35 37.09 -16.67
C THR A 153 -7.27 37.03 -17.75
N ASN A 154 -7.05 35.85 -18.32
CA ASN A 154 -6.16 35.66 -19.46
C ASN A 154 -6.93 35.86 -20.78
N GLU A 155 -6.82 37.04 -21.37
CA GLU A 155 -7.50 37.40 -22.63
C GLU A 155 -7.00 36.60 -23.85
N SER A 156 -5.85 35.92 -23.74
CA SER A 156 -5.33 35.09 -24.83
C SER A 156 -6.11 33.77 -24.99
N GLN A 157 -6.94 33.39 -24.01
CA GLN A 157 -7.78 32.18 -24.09
C GLN A 157 -9.04 32.45 -24.92
N PRO A 158 -9.31 31.65 -25.98
CA PRO A 158 -10.44 31.88 -26.85
C PRO A 158 -11.79 31.59 -26.17
N PHE A 159 -11.83 30.60 -25.27
CA PHE A 159 -13.03 30.22 -24.52
C PHE A 159 -13.17 31.07 -23.25
N GLU A 160 -14.32 31.74 -23.08
CA GLU A 160 -14.53 32.66 -21.96
C GLU A 160 -14.44 32.01 -20.59
N ASP A 161 -14.92 30.76 -20.48
CA ASP A 161 -14.89 29.98 -19.25
C ASP A 161 -13.50 29.41 -18.92
N GLU A 162 -12.54 29.50 -19.84
CA GLU A 162 -11.12 29.16 -19.62
C GLU A 162 -10.25 30.38 -19.29
N ARG A 163 -10.79 31.60 -19.38
CA ARG A 163 -10.00 32.82 -19.17
C ARG A 163 -9.66 33.06 -17.70
N ARG A 164 -10.37 32.43 -16.76
CA ARG A 164 -10.22 32.71 -15.32
C ARG A 164 -8.88 32.19 -14.80
N VAL A 165 -8.12 33.08 -14.17
CA VAL A 165 -6.84 32.78 -13.52
C VAL A 165 -6.91 33.21 -12.06
N CYS A 166 -6.62 32.30 -11.15
CA CYS A 166 -6.46 32.61 -9.73
C CYS A 166 -4.98 32.87 -9.43
N LYS A 167 -4.63 34.11 -9.07
CA LYS A 167 -3.30 34.44 -8.56
C LYS A 167 -3.29 34.29 -7.06
N ILE A 168 -2.29 33.60 -6.52
CA ILE A 168 -2.16 33.31 -5.11
C ILE A 168 -0.79 33.78 -4.65
N GLN A 169 -0.77 34.64 -3.63
CA GLN A 169 0.43 35.06 -2.92
C GLN A 169 0.48 34.39 -1.55
N PHE A 170 1.58 33.73 -1.24
CA PHE A 170 1.77 33.05 0.04
C PHE A 170 3.16 33.28 0.60
N HIS A 171 3.25 33.16 1.92
CA HIS A 171 4.47 33.40 2.67
C HIS A 171 5.20 32.08 2.95
N VAL A 172 6.50 32.08 2.70
CA VAL A 172 7.43 31.06 3.13
C VAL A 172 8.21 31.66 4.30
N PRO A 173 7.93 31.27 5.55
CA PRO A 173 8.46 31.94 6.75
C PRO A 173 9.93 31.63 7.04
N HIS A 174 10.46 30.55 6.48
CA HIS A 174 11.87 30.17 6.55
C HIS A 174 12.20 29.25 5.38
N THR A 175 13.49 29.10 5.08
CA THR A 175 13.96 28.31 3.95
C THR A 175 13.55 26.83 4.07
N LEU A 176 12.74 26.34 3.12
CA LEU A 176 12.33 24.95 3.02
C LEU A 176 13.40 24.16 2.25
N LYS A 177 13.89 23.08 2.85
CA LYS A 177 14.93 22.23 2.25
C LYS A 177 14.40 21.42 1.05
N SER A 178 15.27 21.19 0.07
CA SER A 178 15.04 20.24 -1.01
C SER A 178 15.09 18.78 -0.51
N PRO A 179 14.46 17.82 -1.21
CA PRO A 179 13.60 18.00 -2.38
C PRO A 179 12.19 18.49 -2.02
N LEU A 180 11.65 19.38 -2.85
CA LEU A 180 10.28 19.89 -2.75
C LEU A 180 9.41 19.34 -3.87
N TYR A 181 8.17 19.03 -3.52
CA TYR A 181 7.17 18.49 -4.43
C TYR A 181 5.93 19.37 -4.42
N PHE A 182 5.47 19.71 -5.61
CA PHE A 182 4.22 20.41 -5.85
C PHE A 182 3.19 19.40 -6.34
N PHE A 183 2.14 19.21 -5.57
CA PHE A 183 0.99 18.41 -5.91
C PHE A 183 -0.24 19.30 -6.12
N TYR A 184 -1.13 18.87 -7.00
CA TYR A 184 -2.54 19.23 -6.84
C TYR A 184 -3.23 18.13 -6.02
N ARG A 185 -4.11 18.55 -5.13
CA ARG A 185 -4.92 17.67 -4.29
C ARG A 185 -6.37 17.82 -4.69
N LEU A 186 -7.02 16.69 -4.97
CA LEU A 186 -8.46 16.62 -5.18
C LEU A 186 -9.11 15.93 -3.98
N GLU A 187 -10.25 16.47 -3.54
CA GLU A 187 -11.12 15.87 -2.55
C GLU A 187 -12.50 15.61 -3.16
N ASN A 188 -13.15 14.53 -2.70
CA ASN A 188 -14.46 14.08 -3.18
C ASN A 188 -14.50 13.74 -4.69
N PHE A 189 -13.35 13.31 -5.26
CA PHE A 189 -13.28 12.80 -6.64
C PHE A 189 -12.99 11.30 -6.63
N SER A 190 -13.94 10.49 -7.12
CA SER A 190 -13.91 9.02 -6.92
C SER A 190 -13.21 8.27 -8.07
N GLN A 191 -11.87 8.35 -8.14
CA GLN A 191 -11.10 7.54 -9.11
C GLN A 191 -11.19 6.02 -8.85
N ASN A 192 -11.53 5.63 -7.62
CA ASN A 192 -11.66 4.24 -7.21
C ASN A 192 -13.03 3.61 -7.54
N HIS A 193 -13.95 4.34 -8.18
CA HIS A 193 -15.24 3.78 -8.57
C HIS A 193 -15.03 2.63 -9.57
N ARG A 194 -15.67 1.47 -9.33
CA ARG A 194 -15.40 0.21 -10.07
C ARG A 194 -15.41 0.37 -11.59
N ARG A 195 -16.40 1.11 -12.13
CA ARG A 195 -16.50 1.37 -13.57
C ARG A 195 -15.43 2.35 -14.04
N TYR A 196 -15.15 3.39 -13.26
CA TYR A 196 -14.17 4.41 -13.61
C TYR A 196 -12.76 3.81 -13.69
N ALA A 197 -12.33 3.08 -12.66
CA ALA A 197 -10.98 2.55 -12.55
C ALA A 197 -10.59 1.56 -13.66
N LYS A 198 -11.59 0.96 -14.32
CA LYS A 198 -11.41 0.02 -15.44
C LYS A 198 -11.70 0.63 -16.81
N SER A 199 -12.09 1.91 -16.85
CA SER A 199 -12.54 2.58 -18.07
C SER A 199 -11.37 3.18 -18.84
N PHE A 200 -10.57 2.32 -19.46
CA PHE A 200 -9.45 2.63 -20.36
C PHE A 200 -9.09 1.40 -21.22
N SER A 201 -8.24 1.57 -22.22
CA SER A 201 -7.74 0.46 -23.05
C SER A 201 -6.23 0.34 -22.91
N GLU A 202 -5.76 -0.81 -22.40
CA GLU A 202 -4.33 -1.08 -22.28
C GLU A 202 -3.66 -1.17 -23.67
N ASP A 203 -4.35 -1.69 -24.69
CA ASP A 203 -3.84 -1.70 -26.06
C ASP A 203 -3.54 -0.29 -26.59
N GLN A 204 -4.42 0.68 -26.32
CA GLN A 204 -4.18 2.08 -26.69
C GLN A 204 -3.01 2.69 -25.92
N ILE A 205 -2.90 2.39 -24.62
CA ILE A 205 -1.80 2.86 -23.76
C ILE A 205 -0.45 2.33 -24.25
N GLN A 206 -0.42 1.06 -24.70
CA GLN A 206 0.74 0.43 -25.32
C GLN A 206 0.98 0.85 -26.78
N GLY A 207 0.22 1.83 -27.29
CA GLY A 207 0.40 2.43 -28.61
C GLY A 207 -0.13 1.60 -29.77
N THR A 208 -0.87 0.52 -29.50
CA THR A 208 -1.48 -0.33 -30.52
C THR A 208 -2.71 0.36 -31.12
N ALA A 209 -2.83 0.30 -32.45
CA ALA A 209 -4.02 0.75 -33.17
C ALA A 209 -5.15 -0.29 -33.05
N ALA A 210 -5.69 -0.44 -31.84
CA ALA A 210 -6.73 -1.41 -31.52
C ALA A 210 -8.03 -1.20 -32.33
N SER A 211 -8.77 -2.27 -32.56
CA SER A 211 -10.08 -2.20 -33.20
C SER A 211 -11.13 -1.66 -32.22
N LEU A 212 -12.25 -1.14 -32.75
CA LEU A 212 -13.36 -0.68 -31.92
C LEU A 212 -13.90 -1.79 -31.00
N ALA A 213 -14.02 -3.02 -31.52
CA ALA A 213 -14.45 -4.16 -30.72
C ALA A 213 -13.47 -4.49 -29.59
N ALA A 214 -12.16 -4.38 -29.82
CA ALA A 214 -11.15 -4.61 -28.78
C ALA A 214 -11.25 -3.58 -27.65
N ILE A 215 -11.40 -2.29 -27.97
CA ILE A 215 -11.48 -1.24 -26.95
C ILE A 215 -12.83 -1.19 -26.23
N LYS A 216 -13.91 -1.65 -26.88
CA LYS A 216 -15.28 -1.58 -26.36
C LYS A 216 -15.71 -2.86 -25.65
N ASP A 217 -15.56 -3.99 -26.32
CA ASP A 217 -16.10 -5.29 -25.90
C ASP A 217 -15.05 -6.13 -25.14
N GLY A 218 -13.89 -5.54 -24.83
CA GLY A 218 -12.84 -6.15 -24.03
C GLY A 218 -13.35 -6.65 -22.67
N VAL A 219 -12.96 -7.87 -22.29
CA VAL A 219 -13.31 -8.44 -20.99
C VAL A 219 -12.43 -7.82 -19.91
N GLY A 220 -13.06 -7.20 -18.90
CA GLY A 220 -12.34 -6.60 -17.78
C GLY A 220 -12.14 -5.10 -17.96
N GLU A 221 -10.98 -4.70 -18.47
CA GLU A 221 -10.63 -3.31 -18.78
C GLU A 221 -11.12 -2.99 -20.19
N ASN A 222 -11.98 -1.98 -20.32
CA ASN A 222 -12.53 -1.53 -21.58
C ASN A 222 -12.92 -0.07 -21.48
N CYS A 223 -13.19 0.57 -22.60
CA CYS A 223 -13.44 2.00 -22.66
C CYS A 223 -14.89 2.42 -22.47
N GLU A 224 -15.80 1.50 -22.16
CA GLU A 224 -17.21 1.87 -21.95
C GLU A 224 -17.37 2.84 -20.77
N PRO A 225 -18.23 3.87 -20.89
CA PRO A 225 -19.12 4.19 -22.02
C PRO A 225 -18.49 5.04 -23.14
N LEU A 226 -17.21 5.40 -23.03
CA LEU A 226 -16.50 6.33 -23.92
C LEU A 226 -15.50 5.59 -24.82
N SER A 227 -15.99 4.70 -25.68
CA SER A 227 -15.17 3.99 -26.67
C SER A 227 -15.12 4.70 -28.04
N GLN A 228 -16.19 5.40 -28.41
CA GLN A 228 -16.35 6.07 -29.71
C GLN A 228 -17.13 7.37 -29.58
N ASP A 229 -17.00 8.25 -30.57
CA ASP A 229 -17.84 9.44 -30.71
C ASP A 229 -19.16 9.15 -31.45
N ASP A 230 -20.00 10.17 -31.59
CA ASP A 230 -21.28 10.09 -32.30
C ASP A 230 -21.11 9.83 -33.81
N SER A 231 -19.94 10.12 -34.37
CA SER A 231 -19.58 9.87 -35.78
C SER A 231 -19.05 8.45 -36.02
N GLY A 232 -18.87 7.66 -34.96
CA GLY A 232 -18.32 6.31 -35.01
C GLY A 232 -16.78 6.23 -35.02
N LYS A 233 -16.07 7.35 -34.81
CA LYS A 233 -14.61 7.36 -34.65
C LYS A 233 -14.24 6.84 -33.27
N LYS A 234 -13.10 6.16 -33.18
CA LYS A 234 -12.57 5.64 -31.91
C LYS A 234 -12.10 6.81 -31.05
N LEU A 235 -12.47 6.84 -29.77
CA LEU A 235 -11.90 7.84 -28.87
C LEU A 235 -10.44 7.48 -28.58
N TYR A 236 -9.55 8.46 -28.59
CA TYR A 236 -8.15 8.27 -28.23
C TYR A 236 -7.64 9.43 -27.36
N PRO A 237 -7.10 9.15 -26.17
CA PRO A 237 -7.23 7.92 -25.40
C PRO A 237 -8.68 7.70 -24.92
N CYS A 238 -9.22 6.48 -25.02
CA CYS A 238 -10.60 6.20 -24.65
C CYS A 238 -10.83 5.98 -23.15
N GLY A 239 -12.11 6.04 -22.75
CA GLY A 239 -12.55 5.73 -21.38
C GLY A 239 -12.67 6.92 -20.43
N LEU A 240 -13.33 6.71 -19.30
CA LEU A 240 -13.66 7.74 -18.31
C LEU A 240 -12.41 8.33 -17.64
N VAL A 241 -11.35 7.52 -17.45
CA VAL A 241 -10.13 7.97 -16.79
C VAL A 241 -9.47 9.06 -17.63
N ALA A 242 -9.23 8.80 -18.91
CA ALA A 242 -8.63 9.76 -19.82
C ALA A 242 -9.52 10.98 -20.04
N ASN A 243 -10.83 10.77 -20.26
CA ASN A 243 -11.76 11.87 -20.50
C ASN A 243 -11.80 12.89 -19.36
N SER A 244 -11.66 12.45 -18.12
CA SER A 244 -11.71 13.34 -16.94
C SER A 244 -10.35 13.85 -16.49
N LEU A 245 -9.34 13.88 -17.38
CA LEU A 245 -8.02 14.42 -17.11
C LEU A 245 -8.10 15.79 -16.44
N PHE A 246 -7.41 15.92 -15.30
CA PHE A 246 -7.28 17.20 -14.61
C PHE A 246 -6.52 18.20 -15.49
N ASN A 247 -7.12 19.37 -15.71
CA ASN A 247 -6.65 20.34 -16.69
C ASN A 247 -6.40 21.75 -16.13
N ASP A 248 -6.47 21.99 -14.81
CA ASP A 248 -5.96 23.26 -14.28
C ASP A 248 -4.46 23.40 -14.59
N THR A 249 -4.02 24.63 -14.85
CA THR A 249 -2.63 24.93 -15.17
C THR A 249 -1.98 25.69 -14.03
N PHE A 250 -0.69 25.45 -13.78
CA PHE A 250 0.08 26.18 -12.77
C PHE A 250 1.33 26.78 -13.40
N THR A 251 1.72 27.99 -12.99
CA THR A 251 2.97 28.59 -13.46
C THR A 251 4.17 27.74 -13.02
N PRO A 252 5.15 27.51 -13.92
CA PRO A 252 6.33 26.69 -13.62
C PRO A 252 7.31 27.38 -12.67
N THR A 253 7.08 28.66 -12.36
CA THR A 253 7.91 29.46 -11.48
C THR A 253 7.03 30.05 -10.39
N PHE A 254 7.55 30.07 -9.18
CA PHE A 254 7.05 30.92 -8.11
C PHE A 254 7.78 32.26 -8.19
N SER A 255 7.04 33.29 -8.53
CA SER A 255 7.61 34.62 -8.71
C SER A 255 7.81 35.30 -7.37
N GLY A 256 9.02 35.79 -7.12
CA GLY A 256 9.33 36.55 -5.92
C GLY A 256 8.60 37.89 -5.93
N VAL A 257 7.82 38.18 -4.90
CA VAL A 257 7.00 39.40 -4.83
C VAL A 257 7.79 40.54 -4.19
N ASN A 258 7.75 41.73 -4.79
CA ASN A 258 8.36 42.96 -4.26
C ASN A 258 9.85 42.84 -3.89
N GLY A 259 10.61 41.96 -4.56
CA GLY A 259 12.03 41.73 -4.26
C GLY A 259 12.28 41.07 -2.91
N THR A 260 11.27 40.42 -2.32
CA THR A 260 11.43 39.65 -1.07
C THR A 260 12.28 38.40 -1.26
N SER A 261 12.32 37.85 -2.48
CA SER A 261 13.14 36.71 -2.86
C SER A 261 13.32 36.66 -4.37
N ASP A 262 14.23 35.81 -4.83
CA ASP A 262 14.39 35.46 -6.24
C ASP A 262 13.32 34.45 -6.69
N ASP A 263 13.10 34.38 -7.99
CA ASP A 263 12.18 33.43 -8.61
C ASP A 263 12.61 31.98 -8.35
N TYR A 264 11.66 31.14 -7.93
CA TYR A 264 11.91 29.72 -7.70
C TYR A 264 11.33 28.87 -8.84
N VAL A 265 12.21 28.20 -9.58
CA VAL A 265 11.84 27.44 -10.77
C VAL A 265 11.57 25.97 -10.42
N TRP A 266 10.46 25.46 -10.94
CA TRP A 266 10.08 24.07 -10.81
C TRP A 266 10.43 23.24 -12.05
N SER A 267 10.73 21.96 -11.86
CA SER A 267 10.84 20.98 -12.95
C SER A 267 9.51 20.27 -13.18
N ARG A 268 9.15 20.15 -14.45
CA ARG A 268 8.04 19.31 -14.95
C ARG A 268 8.49 17.91 -15.40
N ASN A 269 9.80 17.67 -15.42
CA ASN A 269 10.38 16.39 -15.79
C ASN A 269 10.53 15.47 -14.57
N GLY A 270 10.36 14.17 -14.77
CA GLY A 270 10.54 13.16 -13.72
C GLY A 270 9.46 13.22 -12.63
N ILE A 271 8.25 13.59 -13.03
CA ILE A 271 7.03 13.58 -12.23
C ILE A 271 6.28 12.24 -12.37
N SER A 272 6.55 11.45 -13.41
CA SER A 272 6.01 10.09 -13.58
C SER A 272 7.02 9.00 -13.21
N TRP A 273 6.55 7.75 -13.11
CA TRP A 273 7.40 6.61 -12.79
C TRP A 273 8.29 6.24 -13.97
N SER A 274 9.58 5.99 -13.74
CA SER A 274 10.52 5.58 -14.80
C SER A 274 10.15 4.25 -15.48
N THR A 275 9.36 3.41 -14.82
CA THR A 275 8.83 2.17 -15.41
C THR A 275 7.72 2.42 -16.43
N ASN A 276 7.15 3.63 -16.49
CA ASN A 276 6.11 3.99 -17.44
C ASN A 276 6.59 3.94 -18.89
N ASP A 277 7.88 4.16 -19.13
CA ASP A 277 8.48 4.06 -20.46
C ASP A 277 8.25 2.69 -21.10
N GLY A 278 8.08 1.62 -20.29
CA GLY A 278 7.76 0.28 -20.76
C GLY A 278 6.28 0.10 -21.16
N ARG A 279 5.38 0.91 -20.60
CA ARG A 279 3.92 0.75 -20.72
C ARG A 279 3.26 1.77 -21.64
N PHE A 280 3.57 3.06 -21.48
CA PHE A 280 2.99 4.14 -22.28
C PHE A 280 3.80 4.35 -23.56
N LYS A 281 3.16 4.15 -24.71
CA LYS A 281 3.82 4.27 -26.02
C LYS A 281 3.09 5.25 -26.92
N LYS A 282 3.84 5.84 -27.85
CA LYS A 282 3.25 6.65 -28.91
C LYS A 282 2.28 5.80 -29.74
N THR A 283 1.11 6.36 -30.02
CA THR A 283 0.07 5.68 -30.78
C THR A 283 0.46 5.43 -32.24
N LYS A 284 -0.06 4.32 -32.78
CA LYS A 284 0.04 3.94 -34.19
C LYS A 284 -1.25 4.21 -34.98
N TYR A 285 -2.28 4.79 -34.35
CA TYR A 285 -3.49 5.17 -35.07
C TYR A 285 -3.21 6.22 -36.13
N ASP A 286 -3.96 6.17 -37.22
CA ASP A 286 -4.07 7.31 -38.13
C ASP A 286 -5.03 8.35 -37.52
N PRO A 287 -4.68 9.66 -37.52
CA PRO A 287 -5.53 10.72 -36.96
C PRO A 287 -6.96 10.75 -37.52
N SER A 288 -7.18 10.27 -38.76
CA SER A 288 -8.51 10.24 -39.36
C SER A 288 -9.47 9.24 -38.70
N GLU A 289 -8.94 8.18 -38.08
CA GLU A 289 -9.73 7.10 -37.45
C GLU A 289 -10.11 7.38 -36.00
N ILE A 290 -9.50 8.40 -35.40
CA ILE A 290 -9.61 8.71 -33.98
C ILE A 290 -10.20 10.11 -33.74
N ALA A 291 -10.78 10.28 -32.57
CA ALA A 291 -11.29 11.55 -32.07
C ALA A 291 -10.83 11.77 -30.62
N PRO A 292 -10.66 13.03 -30.18
CA PRO A 292 -10.37 13.35 -28.79
C PRO A 292 -11.57 12.99 -27.90
N PRO A 293 -11.35 12.67 -26.61
CA PRO A 293 -12.41 12.51 -25.63
C PRO A 293 -13.33 13.74 -25.56
N PRO A 294 -14.63 13.56 -25.23
CA PRO A 294 -15.59 14.66 -25.20
C PRO A 294 -15.17 15.89 -24.38
N ASN A 295 -14.58 15.69 -23.20
CA ASN A 295 -14.14 16.79 -22.34
C ASN A 295 -12.85 17.47 -22.82
N TRP A 296 -12.18 16.91 -23.84
CA TRP A 296 -10.97 17.48 -24.42
C TRP A 296 -11.27 18.42 -25.59
N TYR A 297 -12.55 18.70 -25.87
CA TYR A 297 -12.97 19.53 -27.01
C TYR A 297 -12.29 20.91 -27.02
N LYS A 298 -12.00 21.50 -25.85
CA LYS A 298 -11.31 22.81 -25.78
C LYS A 298 -9.82 22.72 -26.12
N MET A 299 -9.20 21.57 -25.81
CA MET A 299 -7.81 21.29 -26.15
C MET A 299 -7.66 20.97 -27.64
N PHE A 300 -8.67 20.32 -28.24
CA PHE A 300 -8.71 19.94 -29.64
C PHE A 300 -10.05 20.33 -30.31
N PRO A 301 -10.31 21.64 -30.55
CA PRO A 301 -11.60 22.12 -31.06
C PRO A 301 -11.96 21.58 -32.45
N GLU A 302 -10.95 21.39 -33.30
CA GLU A 302 -11.09 20.84 -34.66
C GLU A 302 -10.82 19.32 -34.71
N GLY A 303 -10.68 18.68 -33.54
CA GLY A 303 -10.30 17.27 -33.44
C GLY A 303 -8.81 17.03 -33.68
N TYR A 304 -8.48 15.77 -34.01
CA TYR A 304 -7.10 15.36 -34.27
C TYR A 304 -6.69 15.53 -35.73
N ASN A 305 -5.43 15.91 -35.90
CA ASN A 305 -4.69 16.01 -37.16
C ASN A 305 -3.29 15.39 -37.00
N SER A 306 -2.48 15.36 -38.05
CA SER A 306 -1.17 14.68 -38.03
C SER A 306 -0.13 15.29 -37.08
N THR A 307 -0.33 16.53 -36.60
CA THR A 307 0.64 17.23 -35.76
C THR A 307 0.21 17.39 -34.30
N ASN A 308 -1.10 17.31 -34.01
CA ASN A 308 -1.64 17.58 -32.68
C ASN A 308 -2.01 16.33 -31.87
N VAL A 309 -1.93 15.12 -32.44
CA VAL A 309 -2.19 13.88 -31.67
C VAL A 309 -1.22 13.79 -30.49
N PRO A 310 -1.71 13.68 -29.24
CA PRO A 310 -0.85 13.69 -28.07
C PRO A 310 0.02 12.44 -27.99
N ASP A 311 1.30 12.66 -27.73
CA ASP A 311 2.26 11.60 -27.45
C ASP A 311 2.24 11.25 -25.95
N ILE A 312 1.38 10.29 -25.60
CA ILE A 312 1.20 9.82 -24.22
C ILE A 312 2.46 9.19 -23.61
N SER A 313 3.47 8.83 -24.42
CA SER A 313 4.74 8.30 -23.91
C SER A 313 5.61 9.37 -23.26
N GLN A 314 5.48 10.62 -23.72
CA GLN A 314 6.22 11.77 -23.17
C GLN A 314 5.36 12.65 -22.26
N TRP A 315 4.05 12.39 -22.21
CA TRP A 315 3.11 13.20 -21.43
C TRP A 315 2.99 12.70 -19.99
N GLU A 316 3.93 13.11 -19.15
CA GLU A 316 4.02 12.65 -17.76
C GLU A 316 2.76 12.95 -16.91
N ASP A 317 2.06 14.08 -17.14
CA ASP A 317 0.81 14.40 -16.44
C ASP A 317 -0.30 13.39 -16.74
N PHE A 318 -0.43 13.04 -18.01
CA PHE A 318 -1.41 12.06 -18.45
C PHE A 318 -1.11 10.71 -17.79
N GLN A 319 0.16 10.29 -17.80
CA GLN A 319 0.59 9.06 -17.13
C GLN A 319 0.21 9.08 -15.64
N ASN A 320 0.54 10.16 -14.93
CA ASN A 320 0.19 10.33 -13.52
C ASN A 320 -1.31 10.29 -13.26
N TRP A 321 -2.12 10.84 -14.16
CA TRP A 321 -3.57 10.79 -14.06
C TRP A 321 -4.12 9.37 -14.23
N MET A 322 -3.61 8.63 -15.22
CA MET A 322 -4.02 7.26 -15.53
C MET A 322 -3.77 6.28 -14.38
N PHE A 323 -2.81 6.55 -13.49
CA PHE A 323 -2.65 5.81 -12.24
C PHE A 323 -3.72 6.20 -11.21
N THR A 324 -4.91 5.61 -11.33
CA THR A 324 -6.06 5.92 -10.47
C THR A 324 -5.74 5.81 -8.97
N SER A 325 -6.25 6.77 -8.20
CA SER A 325 -6.05 6.81 -6.75
C SER A 325 -7.06 5.93 -6.00
N ALA A 326 -6.61 5.27 -4.94
CA ALA A 326 -7.41 4.32 -4.16
C ALA A 326 -8.49 5.00 -3.28
N LEU A 327 -8.31 6.29 -2.96
CA LEU A 327 -9.20 7.06 -2.09
C LEU A 327 -9.70 8.31 -2.82
N GLN A 328 -10.80 8.89 -2.33
CA GLN A 328 -11.41 10.11 -2.89
C GLN A 328 -10.65 11.40 -2.59
N LYS A 329 -9.74 11.35 -1.60
CA LYS A 329 -8.78 12.40 -1.28
C LYS A 329 -7.41 11.91 -1.70
N PHE A 330 -6.83 12.54 -2.71
CA PHE A 330 -5.55 12.12 -3.25
C PHE A 330 -4.73 13.30 -3.77
N ASN A 331 -3.44 13.07 -3.89
CA ASN A 331 -2.47 14.01 -4.45
C ASN A 331 -1.94 13.44 -5.75
N LYS A 332 -1.70 14.30 -6.74
CA LYS A 332 -0.99 13.94 -7.97
C LYS A 332 0.17 14.90 -8.13
N LEU A 333 1.35 14.35 -8.41
CA LEU A 333 2.55 15.14 -8.58
C LEU A 333 2.44 15.93 -9.88
N TYR A 334 2.65 17.24 -9.78
CA TYR A 334 2.62 18.14 -10.93
C TYR A 334 4.01 18.71 -11.19
N MET A 335 4.74 19.12 -10.16
CA MET A 335 6.10 19.63 -10.32
C MET A 335 6.98 19.21 -9.16
N ARG A 336 8.29 19.23 -9.37
CA ARG A 336 9.29 18.96 -8.32
C ARG A 336 10.54 19.81 -8.50
N ASN A 337 11.26 20.03 -7.42
CA ASN A 337 12.61 20.57 -7.46
C ASN A 337 13.45 19.80 -6.45
N ASP A 338 14.43 19.07 -6.96
CA ASP A 338 15.24 18.14 -6.16
C ASP A 338 16.52 18.76 -5.62
N ASN A 339 16.94 19.89 -6.18
CA ASN A 339 18.30 20.40 -6.01
C ASN A 339 18.33 21.67 -5.15
N GLU A 340 17.29 22.50 -5.24
CA GLU A 340 17.28 23.84 -4.65
C GLU A 340 16.27 23.95 -3.51
N ALA A 341 16.73 24.51 -2.39
CA ALA A 341 15.86 24.89 -1.28
C ALA A 341 15.03 26.11 -1.69
N LEU A 342 13.79 26.21 -1.20
CA LEU A 342 12.93 27.37 -1.39
C LEU A 342 13.22 28.37 -0.26
N PRO A 343 13.88 29.51 -0.52
CA PRO A 343 14.23 30.46 0.52
C PRO A 343 13.01 31.15 1.15
N GLU A 344 13.22 31.77 2.31
CA GLU A 344 12.23 32.65 2.94
C GLU A 344 11.82 33.76 1.98
N GLY A 345 10.53 34.08 1.92
CA GLY A 345 10.02 35.12 1.02
C GLY A 345 8.52 35.05 0.77
N VAL A 346 8.05 35.99 -0.05
CA VAL A 346 6.66 36.02 -0.54
C VAL A 346 6.66 35.61 -1.99
N TYR A 347 5.88 34.58 -2.29
CA TYR A 347 5.83 33.97 -3.62
C TYR A 347 4.45 34.09 -4.22
N GLU A 348 4.40 34.32 -5.53
CA GLU A 348 3.19 34.27 -6.33
C GLU A 348 3.16 33.03 -7.22
N VAL A 349 2.00 32.37 -7.28
CA VAL A 349 1.68 31.33 -8.25
C VAL A 349 0.38 31.69 -8.95
N SER A 350 0.34 31.53 -10.27
CA SER A 350 -0.90 31.70 -11.05
C SER A 350 -1.49 30.34 -11.42
N VAL A 351 -2.79 30.18 -11.20
CA VAL A 351 -3.55 28.96 -11.45
C VAL A 351 -4.61 29.23 -12.52
N GLY A 352 -4.52 28.58 -13.68
CA GLY A 352 -5.59 28.58 -14.67
C GLY A 352 -6.73 27.67 -14.22
N LEU A 353 -7.93 28.24 -14.08
CA LEU A 353 -9.11 27.54 -13.54
C LEU A 353 -9.88 26.87 -14.69
N HIS A 354 -9.58 25.60 -14.96
CA HIS A 354 -10.13 24.86 -16.10
C HIS A 354 -10.95 23.62 -15.65
N PHE A 355 -10.68 23.10 -14.46
CA PHE A 355 -11.31 21.90 -13.92
C PHE A 355 -12.41 22.24 -12.91
N PRO A 356 -13.71 22.07 -13.24
CA PRO A 356 -14.81 22.42 -12.35
C PRO A 356 -15.01 21.35 -11.28
N VAL A 357 -14.97 21.74 -10.00
CA VAL A 357 -15.16 20.82 -8.86
C VAL A 357 -16.42 21.09 -8.05
N LEU A 358 -16.95 22.32 -8.13
CA LEU A 358 -18.14 22.75 -7.37
C LEU A 358 -19.40 21.92 -7.66
N PRO A 359 -19.70 21.48 -8.91
CA PRO A 359 -20.94 20.75 -9.21
C PRO A 359 -21.12 19.42 -8.45
N TYR A 360 -20.04 18.83 -7.96
CA TYR A 360 -20.08 17.58 -7.20
C TYR A 360 -19.57 17.73 -5.75
N ASP A 361 -19.54 18.97 -5.23
CA ASP A 361 -19.01 19.28 -3.89
C ASP A 361 -17.56 18.79 -3.71
N GLY A 362 -16.76 18.93 -4.76
CA GLY A 362 -15.33 18.64 -4.77
C GLY A 362 -14.50 19.82 -4.27
N LYS A 363 -13.25 19.53 -3.90
CA LYS A 363 -12.24 20.56 -3.60
C LYS A 363 -10.98 20.31 -4.38
N LYS A 364 -10.32 21.39 -4.79
CA LYS A 364 -9.01 21.41 -5.45
C LYS A 364 -8.05 22.33 -4.70
N LYS A 365 -6.86 21.82 -4.39
CA LYS A 365 -5.88 22.50 -3.54
C LYS A 365 -4.49 22.36 -4.12
N ILE A 366 -3.67 23.38 -3.94
CA ILE A 366 -2.22 23.28 -4.08
C ILE A 366 -1.71 22.61 -2.80
N PHE A 367 -0.87 21.59 -2.93
CA PHE A 367 -0.23 20.93 -1.81
C PHE A 367 1.27 20.83 -2.06
N ILE A 368 2.05 21.55 -1.26
CA ILE A 368 3.51 21.57 -1.36
C ILE A 368 4.06 20.84 -0.15
N SER A 369 4.97 19.89 -0.38
CA SER A 369 5.48 19.01 0.67
C SER A 369 6.92 18.61 0.42
N GLN A 370 7.69 18.54 1.49
CA GLN A 370 8.93 17.76 1.53
C GLN A 370 8.60 16.26 1.61
N ARG A 371 9.62 15.41 1.46
CA ARG A 371 9.51 13.97 1.75
C ARG A 371 10.53 13.51 2.77
N SER A 372 10.11 12.57 3.61
CA SER A 372 10.98 11.72 4.41
C SER A 372 11.17 10.36 3.72
N VAL A 373 11.97 9.49 4.34
CA VAL A 373 12.12 8.08 3.93
C VAL A 373 10.78 7.33 3.97
N LEU A 374 9.81 7.78 4.77
CA LEU A 374 8.47 7.21 4.88
C LEU A 374 7.43 7.86 3.95
N GLY A 375 7.86 8.83 3.13
CA GLY A 375 6.97 9.67 2.33
C GLY A 375 6.64 10.98 3.02
N GLY A 376 5.40 11.45 2.87
CA GLY A 376 4.94 12.73 3.44
C GLY A 376 4.70 12.69 4.96
N LYS A 377 4.18 13.79 5.50
CA LYS A 377 3.84 13.93 6.92
C LYS A 377 2.65 13.02 7.28
N ASN A 378 2.91 11.91 7.97
CA ASN A 378 1.89 10.99 8.45
C ASN A 378 2.35 10.21 9.69
N TYR A 379 1.70 10.47 10.83
CA TYR A 379 2.04 9.83 12.10
C TYR A 379 1.38 8.47 12.33
N PHE A 380 0.45 8.03 11.48
CA PHE A 380 -0.30 6.78 11.69
C PHE A 380 0.61 5.57 11.87
N LEU A 381 1.61 5.43 10.98
CA LEU A 381 2.53 4.31 11.03
C LEU A 381 3.38 4.36 12.31
N ALA A 382 3.89 5.54 12.67
CA ALA A 382 4.68 5.71 13.89
C ALA A 382 3.86 5.35 15.15
N PHE A 383 2.65 5.88 15.29
CA PHE A 383 1.79 5.60 16.44
C PHE A 383 1.32 4.15 16.49
N SER A 384 1.11 3.50 15.34
CA SER A 384 0.75 2.07 15.30
C SER A 384 1.86 1.19 15.87
N TRP A 385 3.12 1.48 15.51
CA TRP A 385 4.29 0.76 16.02
C TRP A 385 4.53 1.03 17.51
N ILE A 386 4.37 2.28 17.94
CA ILE A 386 4.48 2.65 19.37
C ILE A 386 3.38 1.95 20.19
N ALA A 387 2.13 1.98 19.73
CA ALA A 387 1.01 1.33 20.41
C ALA A 387 1.19 -0.19 20.49
N GLY A 388 1.61 -0.83 19.39
CA GLY A 388 1.93 -2.25 19.37
C GLY A 388 3.07 -2.61 20.34
N GLY A 389 4.17 -1.86 20.31
CA GLY A 389 5.31 -2.05 21.21
C GLY A 389 4.95 -1.83 22.68
N ALA A 390 4.17 -0.80 22.98
CA ALA A 390 3.68 -0.52 24.34
C ALA A 390 2.77 -1.64 24.85
N CYS A 391 1.86 -2.14 24.01
CA CYS A 391 1.01 -3.29 24.33
C CYS A 391 1.86 -4.54 24.64
N CYS A 392 2.85 -4.85 23.80
CA CYS A 392 3.78 -5.95 24.03
C CYS A 392 4.55 -5.81 25.36
N MET A 393 5.04 -4.60 25.69
CA MET A 393 5.70 -4.36 26.98
C MET A 393 4.77 -4.56 28.16
N VAL A 394 3.56 -3.98 28.11
CA VAL A 394 2.58 -4.06 29.21
C VAL A 394 2.19 -5.53 29.44
N VAL A 395 1.82 -6.25 28.38
CA VAL A 395 1.46 -7.67 28.48
C VAL A 395 2.65 -8.51 28.93
N GLY A 396 3.86 -8.25 28.41
CA GLY A 396 5.07 -8.95 28.82
C GLY A 396 5.40 -8.77 30.31
N ILE A 397 5.29 -7.54 30.82
CA ILE A 397 5.48 -7.23 32.25
C ILE A 397 4.39 -7.89 33.09
N LEU A 398 3.12 -7.83 32.68
CA LEU A 398 2.02 -8.47 33.41
C LEU A 398 2.21 -9.98 33.51
N VAL A 399 2.54 -10.65 32.41
CA VAL A 399 2.80 -12.10 32.39
C VAL A 399 4.02 -12.44 33.26
N LEU A 400 5.07 -11.61 33.23
CA LEU A 400 6.23 -11.77 34.10
C LEU A 400 5.85 -11.68 35.57
N VAL A 401 5.07 -10.66 35.97
CA VAL A 401 4.58 -10.50 37.34
C VAL A 401 3.73 -11.70 37.76
N VAL A 402 2.79 -12.13 36.93
CA VAL A 402 1.95 -13.31 37.22
C VAL A 402 2.80 -14.57 37.37
N ASN A 403 3.80 -14.76 36.51
CA ASN A 403 4.69 -15.92 36.55
C ASN A 403 5.58 -15.93 37.80
N ILE A 404 5.91 -14.76 38.36
CA ILE A 404 6.65 -14.63 39.62
C ILE A 404 5.73 -14.85 40.84
N VAL A 405 4.52 -14.25 40.84
CA VAL A 405 3.58 -14.32 41.97
C VAL A 405 2.90 -15.68 42.08
N LYS A 406 2.54 -16.30 40.94
CA LYS A 406 1.89 -17.61 40.87
C LYS A 406 2.62 -18.51 39.88
N PRO A 407 3.82 -19.02 40.22
CA PRO A 407 4.57 -19.90 39.33
C PRO A 407 3.81 -21.20 39.13
N ARG A 408 3.57 -21.57 37.86
CA ARG A 408 2.96 -22.86 37.49
C ARG A 408 4.03 -23.77 36.90
N LYS A 409 4.09 -25.02 37.37
CA LYS A 409 4.94 -26.04 36.76
C LYS A 409 4.37 -26.43 35.38
N PRO A 410 5.14 -26.33 34.28
CA PRO A 410 4.69 -26.78 32.97
C PRO A 410 4.37 -28.28 33.00
N GLY A 411 3.21 -28.66 32.43
CA GLY A 411 2.79 -30.07 32.38
C GLY A 411 2.36 -30.67 33.73
N ASP A 412 1.92 -29.86 34.70
CA ASP A 412 1.43 -30.39 35.98
C ASP A 412 0.15 -31.23 35.81
N GLU A 413 0.26 -32.54 36.05
CA GLU A 413 -0.80 -33.52 35.93
C GLU A 413 -1.96 -33.27 36.91
N ARG A 414 -1.70 -32.58 38.03
CA ARG A 414 -2.74 -32.23 39.01
C ARG A 414 -3.80 -31.29 38.45
N LEU A 415 -3.46 -30.56 37.38
CA LEU A 415 -4.35 -29.61 36.73
C LEU A 415 -5.13 -30.21 35.55
N LEU A 416 -4.92 -31.50 35.25
CA LEU A 416 -5.76 -32.25 34.32
C LEU A 416 -7.16 -32.33 34.92
N SER A 417 -8.20 -32.08 34.11
CA SER A 417 -9.58 -31.92 34.60
C SER A 417 -10.04 -33.12 35.41
N TRP A 418 -9.76 -34.34 34.94
CA TRP A 418 -10.13 -35.58 35.62
C TRP A 418 -9.36 -35.82 36.94
N ASN A 419 -8.12 -35.33 37.05
CA ASN A 419 -7.35 -35.41 38.29
C ASN A 419 -7.84 -34.40 39.31
N ARG A 420 -8.25 -33.19 38.86
CA ARG A 420 -8.87 -32.19 39.71
C ARG A 420 -10.20 -32.66 40.26
N GLU A 421 -11.07 -33.18 39.41
CA GLU A 421 -12.39 -33.70 39.81
C GLU A 421 -12.25 -34.81 40.86
N LYS A 422 -11.26 -35.70 40.69
CA LYS A 422 -10.98 -36.75 41.66
C LYS A 422 -10.49 -36.19 43.00
N LEU A 423 -9.54 -35.25 42.98
CA LEU A 423 -9.07 -34.60 44.21
C LEU A 423 -10.20 -33.85 44.94
N GLU A 424 -11.06 -33.15 44.20
CA GLU A 424 -12.22 -32.44 44.75
C GLU A 424 -13.27 -33.42 45.34
N ALA A 425 -13.40 -34.63 44.79
CA ALA A 425 -14.25 -35.68 45.34
C ALA A 425 -13.66 -36.28 46.62
N ASP A 426 -12.36 -36.62 46.60
CA ASP A 426 -11.64 -37.18 47.75
C ASP A 426 -11.64 -36.18 48.94
N GLU A 427 -11.49 -34.87 48.68
CA GLU A 427 -11.59 -33.82 49.70
C GLU A 427 -12.99 -33.70 50.31
N LYS A 428 -14.05 -33.87 49.52
CA LYS A 428 -15.44 -33.88 50.01
C LYS A 428 -15.70 -35.09 50.90
N GLU A 429 -15.25 -36.27 50.49
CA GLU A 429 -15.38 -37.49 51.29
C GLU A 429 -14.62 -37.38 52.62
N ALA A 430 -13.40 -36.83 52.60
CA ALA A 430 -12.62 -36.57 53.81
C ALA A 430 -13.27 -35.52 54.73
N ALA A 431 -13.86 -34.46 54.17
CA ALA A 431 -14.59 -33.45 54.95
C ALA A 431 -15.87 -34.03 55.59
N GLU A 432 -16.57 -34.92 54.89
CA GLU A 432 -17.72 -35.65 55.43
C GLU A 432 -17.33 -36.64 56.53
N ALA A 433 -16.19 -37.34 56.38
CA ALA A 433 -15.66 -38.23 57.41
C ALA A 433 -15.28 -37.46 58.68
N ASN A 434 -14.53 -36.35 58.56
CA ASN A 434 -14.18 -35.50 59.70
C ASN A 434 -15.41 -34.88 60.39
N ARG A 435 -16.47 -34.56 59.62
CA ARG A 435 -17.74 -34.07 60.19
C ARG A 435 -18.48 -35.16 60.97
N LYS A 436 -18.41 -36.42 60.53
CA LYS A 436 -18.98 -37.56 61.27
C LYS A 436 -18.21 -37.82 62.57
N GLU A 437 -16.88 -37.81 62.53
CA GLU A 437 -16.05 -37.97 63.73
C GLU A 437 -16.24 -36.83 64.75
N ALA A 438 -16.36 -35.58 64.29
CA ALA A 438 -16.67 -34.44 65.16
C ALA A 438 -18.07 -34.54 65.79
N GLY A 439 -19.04 -35.11 65.08
CA GLY A 439 -20.38 -35.39 65.61
C GLY A 439 -20.41 -36.54 66.63
N GLU A 440 -19.55 -37.55 66.48
CA GLU A 440 -19.40 -38.64 67.46
C GLU A 440 -18.69 -38.18 68.75
N ALA A 441 -17.72 -37.27 68.66
CA ALA A 441 -17.05 -36.68 69.82
C ALA A 441 -17.98 -35.79 70.69
N GLU A 442 -18.96 -35.09 70.09
CA GLU A 442 -20.02 -34.40 70.85
C GLU A 442 -21.03 -35.38 71.49
N GLY A 443 -21.19 -36.58 70.91
CA GLY A 443 -22.01 -37.66 71.47
C GLY A 443 -21.39 -38.31 72.72
N GLU A 444 -20.08 -38.53 72.75
CA GLU A 444 -19.39 -39.14 73.91
C GLU A 444 -19.18 -38.17 75.09
N GLY A 445 -19.17 -36.86 74.84
CA GLY A 445 -19.15 -35.85 75.90
C GLY A 445 -20.46 -35.75 76.72
N SER A 446 -21.59 -36.23 76.18
CA SER A 446 -22.87 -36.24 76.90
C SER A 446 -23.04 -37.46 77.81
N THR A 447 -22.34 -38.56 77.57
CA THR A 447 -22.46 -39.80 78.36
C THR A 447 -21.55 -39.81 79.59
N ALA A 448 -20.38 -39.15 79.54
CA ALA A 448 -19.43 -39.11 80.65
C ALA A 448 -19.83 -38.19 81.84
N ARG A 449 -20.88 -37.36 81.70
CA ARG A 449 -21.36 -36.49 82.80
C ARG A 449 -22.47 -37.12 83.67
N SER A 450 -22.86 -38.37 83.40
CA SER A 450 -23.95 -39.06 84.11
C SER A 450 -23.50 -40.08 85.17
N GLU A 451 -22.22 -40.43 85.27
CA GLU A 451 -21.74 -41.50 86.18
C GLU A 451 -20.96 -41.03 87.44
N ASN A 452 -20.96 -39.73 87.77
CA ASN A 452 -20.32 -39.22 89.01
C ASN A 452 -21.32 -38.49 89.92
N ARG A 453 -22.43 -39.15 90.26
CA ARG A 453 -23.32 -38.72 91.35
C ARG A 453 -24.04 -39.92 91.97
N ALA A 454 -23.32 -40.63 92.84
CA ALA A 454 -23.87 -41.52 93.86
C ALA A 454 -23.11 -41.28 95.16
#